data_AF-A0AB32X204-F1
#
_entry.id   AF-A0AB32X204-F1
#
_cell.length_a   1.000
_cell.length_b   1.000
_cell.length_c   1.000
_cell.angle_alpha   90.00
_cell.angle_beta   90.00
_cell.angle_gamma   90.00
#
_symmetry.space_group_name_H-M   'P 1'
#
loop_
_entity.id
_entity.type
_entity.pdbx_description
1 polymer ?
#
loop_
_entity_poly.entity_id
_entity_poly.type
_entity_poly.pdbx_seq_one_letter_code
_entity_poly.pdbx_strand_id
1 'polypeptide(L)'
;MAKAESNVSDGLTLELIRESLIRQEDTIVFSLIERARFPLNSPTYDKSYASSVPGSCGSLVEFIVKETEAIQAKAGRYENPEEHPFFPDNLPPLQVPPHKYPEALSRRIHYGKLVAEVKFRDERKDYEPAIRAQDRDTLINLLTFARVEEAVKKRVEKKAMTFGQEVKLGDEGNKGKYKVNPAIVSRLYGDWVIPLTKDVEVEYLLHRLD
;
A
#
# COMPACT_ATOMS: atom_id res chain seq x y z
N MET A 1 -44.31 -1.69 2.96
CA MET A 1 -43.04 -2.32 2.49
C MET A 1 -42.39 -1.37 1.50
N ALA A 2 -41.17 -0.93 1.76
CA ALA A 2 -40.29 -0.25 0.81
C ALA A 2 -38.86 -0.34 1.39
N LYS A 3 -38.04 -1.24 0.86
CA LYS A 3 -36.66 -1.42 1.33
C LYS A 3 -35.78 -0.45 0.53
N ALA A 4 -35.39 0.67 1.13
CA ALA A 4 -34.44 1.59 0.53
C ALA A 4 -33.05 0.95 0.56
N GLU A 5 -32.70 0.23 -0.49
CA GLU A 5 -31.36 -0.29 -0.70
C GLU A 5 -30.46 0.88 -1.09
N SER A 6 -29.69 1.38 -0.12
CA SER A 6 -28.77 2.49 -0.32
C SER A 6 -27.63 2.04 -1.24
N ASN A 7 -27.62 2.53 -2.48
CA ASN A 7 -26.59 2.24 -3.47
C ASN A 7 -25.20 2.66 -2.98
N VAL A 8 -24.44 1.71 -2.45
CA VAL A 8 -23.04 1.88 -2.03
C VAL A 8 -22.14 2.22 -3.23
N SER A 9 -22.59 1.94 -4.46
CA SER A 9 -21.85 2.19 -5.71
C SER A 9 -21.57 3.66 -6.03
N ASP A 10 -22.34 4.60 -5.47
CA ASP A 10 -22.22 6.04 -5.80
C ASP A 10 -21.05 6.74 -5.10
N GLY A 11 -20.50 6.13 -4.04
CA GLY A 11 -19.47 6.74 -3.18
C GLY A 11 -18.02 6.56 -3.66
N LEU A 12 -17.78 5.87 -4.78
CA LEU A 12 -16.46 5.32 -5.12
C LEU A 12 -16.07 5.56 -6.58
N THR A 13 -15.92 6.83 -6.96
CA THR A 13 -15.53 7.23 -8.32
C THR A 13 -14.04 7.00 -8.60
N LEU A 14 -13.68 6.86 -9.88
CA LEU A 14 -12.29 6.80 -10.35
C LEU A 14 -11.42 7.97 -9.84
N GLU A 15 -12.01 9.14 -9.62
CA GLU A 15 -11.27 10.30 -9.11
C GLU A 15 -10.95 10.16 -7.62
N LEU A 16 -11.91 9.73 -6.78
CA LEU A 16 -11.65 9.42 -5.37
C LEU A 16 -10.61 8.31 -5.20
N ILE A 17 -10.63 7.31 -6.11
CA ILE A 17 -9.61 6.26 -6.16
C ILE A 17 -8.24 6.88 -6.47
N ARG A 18 -8.16 7.74 -7.49
CA ARG A 18 -6.93 8.44 -7.88
C ARG A 18 -6.38 9.35 -6.79
N GLU A 19 -7.21 10.16 -6.14
CA GLU A 19 -6.81 11.02 -5.02
C GLU A 19 -6.29 10.21 -3.83
N SER A 20 -6.97 9.11 -3.48
CA SER A 20 -6.53 8.21 -2.41
C SER A 20 -5.15 7.61 -2.71
N LEU A 21 -4.95 7.09 -3.93
CA LEU A 21 -3.65 6.57 -4.41
C LEU A 21 -2.55 7.64 -4.40
N ILE A 22 -2.85 8.88 -4.80
CA ILE A 22 -1.89 10.01 -4.77
C ILE A 22 -1.46 10.32 -3.33
N ARG A 23 -2.41 10.41 -2.39
CA ARG A 23 -2.14 10.67 -0.96
C ARG A 23 -1.34 9.54 -0.30
N GLN A 24 -1.60 8.29 -0.68
CA GLN A 24 -0.83 7.14 -0.21
C GLN A 24 0.59 7.11 -0.79
N GLU A 25 0.75 7.49 -2.05
CA GLU A 25 2.06 7.68 -2.69
C GLU A 25 2.87 8.77 -1.96
N ASP A 26 2.25 9.90 -1.60
CA ASP A 26 2.90 10.93 -0.75
C ASP A 26 3.33 10.37 0.61
N THR A 27 2.46 9.60 1.26
CA THR A 27 2.75 8.96 2.54
C THR A 27 3.96 8.02 2.44
N ILE A 28 4.01 7.17 1.41
CA ILE A 28 5.13 6.23 1.17
C ILE A 28 6.44 6.99 0.89
N VAL A 29 6.41 7.99 0.01
CA VAL A 29 7.61 8.79 -0.31
C VAL A 29 8.13 9.49 0.95
N PHE A 30 7.26 10.09 1.77
CA PHE A 30 7.66 10.73 3.01
C PHE A 30 8.25 9.74 4.03
N SER A 31 7.62 8.59 4.25
CA SER A 31 8.15 7.55 5.15
C SER A 31 9.51 7.00 4.69
N LEU A 32 9.72 6.84 3.38
CA LEU A 32 11.02 6.41 2.83
C LEU A 32 12.11 7.49 3.03
N ILE A 33 11.79 8.77 2.84
CA ILE A 33 12.71 9.89 3.10
C ILE A 33 13.13 9.92 4.58
N GLU A 34 12.19 9.79 5.50
CA GLU A 34 12.50 9.85 6.93
C GLU A 34 13.22 8.58 7.42
N ARG A 35 12.92 7.38 6.88
CA ARG A 35 13.73 6.17 7.15
C ARG A 35 15.15 6.28 6.61
N ALA A 36 15.36 6.94 5.47
CA ALA A 36 16.69 7.14 4.86
C ALA A 36 17.61 8.06 5.67
N ARG A 37 17.09 8.78 6.68
CA ARG A 37 17.90 9.59 7.62
C ARG A 37 18.76 8.75 8.58
N PHE A 38 18.50 7.44 8.66
CA PHE A 38 19.21 6.51 9.52
C PHE A 38 19.96 5.45 8.68
N PRO A 39 21.12 4.94 9.14
CA PRO A 39 21.81 3.81 8.51
C PRO A 39 20.94 2.54 8.45
N LEU A 40 21.51 1.44 7.92
CA LEU A 40 20.82 0.15 7.92
C LEU A 40 20.40 -0.29 9.33
N ASN A 41 21.22 -0.03 10.35
CA ASN A 41 20.97 -0.39 11.75
C ASN A 41 20.69 -1.89 11.92
N SER A 42 21.57 -2.75 11.38
CA SER A 42 21.39 -4.21 11.29
C SER A 42 20.86 -4.91 12.56
N PRO A 43 21.25 -4.56 13.80
CA PRO A 43 20.68 -5.15 15.02
C PRO A 43 19.16 -5.00 15.17
N THR A 44 18.54 -4.05 14.45
CA THR A 44 17.07 -3.88 14.39
C THR A 44 16.36 -5.10 13.78
N TYR A 45 17.05 -5.81 12.89
CA TYR A 45 16.57 -6.98 12.16
C TYR A 45 17.11 -8.30 12.73
N ASP A 46 18.02 -8.23 13.71
CA ASP A 46 18.66 -9.39 14.31
C ASP A 46 17.80 -9.95 15.46
N LYS A 47 17.49 -11.25 15.39
CA LYS A 47 16.70 -11.96 16.39
C LYS A 47 17.52 -12.26 17.67
N SER A 48 18.86 -12.34 17.59
CA SER A 48 19.69 -12.49 18.80
C SER A 48 19.87 -11.19 19.56
N TYR A 49 19.76 -10.03 18.90
CA TYR A 49 19.82 -8.75 19.59
C TYR A 49 18.58 -8.53 20.48
N ALA A 50 17.40 -8.78 19.92
CA ALA A 50 16.14 -8.61 20.63
C ALA A 50 15.84 -9.70 21.69
N SER A 51 16.54 -10.84 21.69
CA SER A 51 16.39 -11.85 22.76
C SER A 51 16.79 -11.34 24.16
N SER A 52 17.42 -10.16 24.24
CA SER A 52 17.68 -9.41 25.48
C SER A 52 16.44 -8.71 26.07
N VAL A 53 15.35 -8.57 25.30
CA VAL A 53 14.09 -7.92 25.71
C VAL A 53 13.10 -8.99 26.21
N PRO A 54 12.78 -9.03 27.52
CA PRO A 54 11.93 -10.08 28.09
C PRO A 54 10.54 -10.14 27.43
N GLY A 55 10.10 -11.35 27.09
CA GLY A 55 8.80 -11.60 26.45
C GLY A 55 8.73 -11.29 24.95
N SER A 56 9.74 -10.64 24.36
CA SER A 56 9.78 -10.42 22.91
C SER A 56 10.14 -11.72 22.16
N CYS A 57 9.56 -11.92 20.97
CA CYS A 57 9.84 -13.07 20.11
C CYS A 57 9.99 -12.63 18.65
N GLY A 58 11.25 -12.57 18.20
CA GLY A 58 11.67 -12.06 16.90
C GLY A 58 12.82 -11.07 17.03
N SER A 59 13.00 -10.25 16.02
CA SER A 59 13.85 -9.05 15.99
C SER A 59 13.13 -7.82 16.56
N LEU A 60 13.85 -6.71 16.73
CA LEU A 60 13.28 -5.46 17.25
C LEU A 60 12.17 -4.90 16.34
N VAL A 61 12.29 -5.05 15.01
CA VAL A 61 11.22 -4.64 14.09
C VAL A 61 9.99 -5.56 14.19
N GLU A 62 10.17 -6.88 14.34
CA GLU A 62 9.06 -7.81 14.54
C GLU A 62 8.31 -7.49 15.84
N PHE A 63 9.02 -7.16 16.92
CA PHE A 63 8.43 -6.73 18.18
C PHE A 63 7.63 -5.41 18.04
N ILE A 64 8.25 -4.36 17.49
CA ILE A 64 7.59 -3.04 17.34
C ILE A 64 6.34 -3.14 16.46
N VAL A 65 6.39 -3.91 15.37
CA VAL A 65 5.22 -4.13 14.51
C VAL A 65 4.15 -4.90 15.29
N LYS A 66 4.44 -6.08 15.85
CA LYS A 66 3.45 -6.91 16.59
C LYS A 66 2.73 -6.13 17.70
N GLU A 67 3.44 -5.38 18.53
CA GLU A 67 2.81 -4.56 19.59
C GLU A 67 1.95 -3.44 19.02
N THR A 68 2.39 -2.81 17.93
CA THR A 68 1.60 -1.78 17.22
C THR A 68 0.31 -2.37 16.63
N GLU A 69 0.38 -3.55 16.01
CA GLU A 69 -0.79 -4.27 15.48
C GLU A 69 -1.71 -4.71 16.62
N ALA A 70 -1.16 -5.21 17.73
CA ALA A 70 -1.92 -5.65 18.89
C ALA A 70 -2.70 -4.50 19.58
N ILE A 71 -2.14 -3.29 19.62
CA ILE A 71 -2.85 -2.08 20.08
C ILE A 71 -3.98 -1.71 19.10
N GLN A 72 -3.71 -1.81 17.80
CA GLN A 72 -4.64 -1.39 16.75
C GLN A 72 -5.79 -2.39 16.52
N ALA A 73 -5.56 -3.69 16.73
CA ALA A 73 -6.60 -4.73 16.70
C ALA A 73 -7.64 -4.53 17.81
N LYS A 74 -7.20 -4.22 19.05
CA LYS A 74 -8.11 -3.87 20.16
C LYS A 74 -9.03 -2.69 19.83
N ALA A 75 -8.52 -1.73 19.05
CA ALA A 75 -9.25 -0.57 18.54
C ALA A 75 -10.04 -0.83 17.23
N GLY A 76 -10.09 -2.07 16.75
CA GLY A 76 -10.85 -2.48 15.57
C GLY A 76 -10.24 -2.14 14.22
N ARG A 77 -8.93 -1.80 14.16
CA ARG A 77 -8.26 -1.47 12.89
C ARG A 77 -8.48 -2.55 11.82
N TYR A 78 -8.30 -3.82 12.17
CA TYR A 78 -8.33 -4.95 11.25
C TYR A 78 -9.72 -5.61 11.10
N GLU A 79 -10.75 -5.11 11.79
CA GLU A 79 -12.16 -5.39 11.45
C GLU A 79 -12.55 -4.68 10.13
N ASN A 80 -11.79 -3.66 9.74
CA ASN A 80 -11.93 -2.95 8.49
C ASN A 80 -11.14 -3.68 7.38
N PRO A 81 -11.75 -4.03 6.23
CA PRO A 81 -10.99 -4.56 5.10
C PRO A 81 -9.96 -3.55 4.53
N GLU A 82 -9.95 -2.27 4.95
CA GLU A 82 -8.90 -1.26 4.70
C GLU A 82 -7.55 -1.59 5.35
N GLU A 83 -7.48 -2.65 6.16
CA GLU A 83 -6.31 -2.92 6.98
C GLU A 83 -6.02 -4.42 6.98
N HIS A 84 -4.78 -4.79 6.68
CA HIS A 84 -4.32 -6.18 6.70
C HIS A 84 -3.07 -6.23 7.58
N PRO A 85 -3.02 -7.11 8.60
CA PRO A 85 -1.88 -7.19 9.51
C PRO A 85 -0.68 -7.84 8.84
N PHE A 86 0.52 -7.51 9.32
CA PHE A 86 1.74 -8.27 9.00
C PHE A 86 1.84 -9.57 9.81
N PHE A 87 1.20 -9.64 10.99
CA PHE A 87 1.20 -10.82 11.86
C PHE A 87 -0.23 -11.22 12.30
N PRO A 88 -1.05 -11.80 11.39
CA PRO A 88 -2.45 -12.14 11.69
C PRO A 88 -2.63 -13.13 12.84
N ASP A 89 -1.72 -14.10 12.97
CA ASP A 89 -1.89 -15.32 13.80
C ASP A 89 -2.10 -15.07 15.30
N ASN A 90 -1.72 -13.88 15.79
CA ASN A 90 -1.71 -13.54 17.22
C ASN A 90 -2.36 -12.19 17.52
N LEU A 91 -3.27 -11.71 16.68
CA LEU A 91 -4.00 -10.47 16.99
C LEU A 91 -4.93 -10.66 18.20
N PRO A 92 -4.89 -9.73 19.19
CA PRO A 92 -5.83 -9.74 20.31
C PRO A 92 -7.25 -9.35 19.84
N PRO A 93 -8.30 -9.85 20.51
CA PRO A 93 -9.67 -9.56 20.12
C PRO A 93 -10.03 -8.08 20.30
N LEU A 94 -10.98 -7.65 19.48
CA LEU A 94 -11.63 -6.34 19.53
C LEU A 94 -12.11 -5.99 20.96
N GLN A 95 -11.82 -4.75 21.40
CA GLN A 95 -12.21 -4.24 22.73
C GLN A 95 -13.16 -3.03 22.66
N VAL A 96 -13.46 -2.53 21.46
CA VAL A 96 -14.41 -1.44 21.19
C VAL A 96 -15.66 -1.97 20.48
N PRO A 97 -16.81 -1.26 20.49
CA PRO A 97 -18.00 -1.71 19.77
C PRO A 97 -17.72 -1.93 18.27
N PRO A 98 -18.16 -3.06 17.67
CA PRO A 98 -17.96 -3.34 16.25
C PRO A 98 -18.50 -2.21 15.37
N HIS A 99 -17.62 -1.62 14.56
CA HIS A 99 -18.01 -0.62 13.57
C HIS A 99 -18.36 -1.33 12.26
N LYS A 100 -19.51 -0.99 11.68
CA LYS A 100 -19.89 -1.50 10.36
C LYS A 100 -19.16 -0.71 9.28
N TYR A 101 -17.95 -1.16 8.94
CA TYR A 101 -17.20 -0.63 7.81
C TYR A 101 -17.97 -0.87 6.50
N PRO A 102 -18.05 0.13 5.59
CA PRO A 102 -18.33 -0.11 4.18
C PRO A 102 -17.27 -1.06 3.59
N GLU A 103 -17.63 -1.85 2.58
CA GLU A 103 -16.76 -2.88 2.01
C GLU A 103 -15.59 -2.28 1.22
N ALA A 104 -14.48 -2.02 1.92
CA ALA A 104 -13.22 -1.54 1.36
C ALA A 104 -12.05 -1.77 2.33
N LEU A 105 -10.73 -1.72 2.04
CA LEU A 105 -9.83 -1.88 0.88
C LEU A 105 -8.35 -1.66 1.31
N SER A 106 -7.53 -2.69 1.57
CA SER A 106 -6.27 -2.45 2.30
C SER A 106 -5.23 -1.54 1.60
N ARG A 107 -4.89 -0.43 2.27
CA ARG A 107 -5.02 0.89 1.62
C ARG A 107 -4.26 1.14 0.33
N ARG A 108 -3.00 0.70 0.17
CA ARG A 108 -2.25 0.94 -1.09
C ARG A 108 -2.08 -0.26 -1.98
N ILE A 109 -1.64 -1.39 -1.44
CA ILE A 109 -1.38 -2.60 -2.24
C ILE A 109 -2.71 -3.29 -2.59
N HIS A 110 -3.61 -3.45 -1.61
CA HIS A 110 -4.95 -4.04 -1.83
C HIS A 110 -5.99 -3.05 -2.39
N TYR A 111 -5.63 -1.77 -2.56
CA TYR A 111 -6.32 -0.89 -3.53
C TYR A 111 -6.23 -1.42 -4.96
N GLY A 112 -5.27 -2.31 -5.26
CA GLY A 112 -5.27 -3.13 -6.47
C GLY A 112 -6.61 -3.85 -6.70
N LYS A 113 -7.32 -4.27 -5.65
CA LYS A 113 -8.66 -4.88 -5.77
C LYS A 113 -9.67 -3.93 -6.43
N LEU A 114 -9.61 -2.62 -6.19
CA LEU A 114 -10.42 -1.65 -6.96
C LEU A 114 -9.91 -1.39 -8.35
N VAL A 115 -8.59 -1.23 -8.50
CA VAL A 115 -8.00 -0.92 -9.81
C VAL A 115 -8.35 -2.05 -10.78
N ALA A 116 -8.32 -3.30 -10.31
CA ALA A 116 -8.84 -4.47 -11.00
C ALA A 116 -10.36 -4.44 -11.22
N GLU A 117 -11.19 -4.21 -10.18
CA GLU A 117 -12.66 -4.19 -10.33
C GLU A 117 -13.15 -3.10 -11.31
N VAL A 118 -12.52 -1.92 -11.36
CA VAL A 118 -12.89 -0.88 -12.32
C VAL A 118 -12.44 -1.25 -13.74
N LYS A 119 -11.18 -1.67 -13.93
CA LYS A 119 -10.71 -2.20 -15.23
C LYS A 119 -11.61 -3.34 -15.74
N PHE A 120 -12.01 -4.24 -14.84
CA PHE A 120 -12.89 -5.36 -15.15
C PHE A 120 -14.32 -4.93 -15.49
N ARG A 121 -14.81 -3.81 -14.97
CA ARG A 121 -16.11 -3.23 -15.39
C ARG A 121 -16.02 -2.56 -16.75
N ASP A 122 -14.96 -1.81 -17.00
CA ASP A 122 -14.77 -1.05 -18.24
C ASP A 122 -14.48 -1.95 -19.45
N GLU A 123 -13.59 -2.95 -19.30
CA GLU A 123 -13.05 -3.79 -20.38
C GLU A 123 -13.35 -5.29 -20.16
N ARG A 124 -14.47 -5.61 -19.51
CA ARG A 124 -14.87 -6.96 -19.03
C ARG A 124 -14.58 -8.13 -19.99
N LYS A 125 -14.82 -7.93 -21.28
CA LYS A 125 -14.69 -8.97 -22.33
C LYS A 125 -13.26 -9.46 -22.52
N ASP A 126 -12.27 -8.64 -22.20
CA ASP A 126 -10.87 -8.94 -22.46
C ASP A 126 -10.25 -9.71 -21.27
N TYR A 127 -10.75 -9.46 -20.05
CA TYR A 127 -10.38 -10.21 -18.85
C TYR A 127 -11.11 -11.55 -18.68
N GLU A 128 -12.40 -11.66 -19.06
CA GLU A 128 -13.19 -12.90 -18.85
C GLU A 128 -12.53 -14.20 -19.38
N PRO A 129 -11.90 -14.24 -20.58
CA PRO A 129 -11.23 -15.44 -21.07
C PRO A 129 -10.04 -15.85 -20.21
N ALA A 130 -9.22 -14.88 -19.78
CA ALA A 130 -8.04 -15.14 -18.97
C ALA A 130 -8.41 -15.59 -17.55
N ILE A 131 -9.44 -15.00 -16.94
CA ILE A 131 -9.95 -15.42 -15.62
C ILE A 131 -10.47 -16.87 -15.69
N ARG A 132 -11.31 -17.21 -16.68
CA ARG A 132 -11.83 -18.58 -16.84
C ARG A 132 -10.74 -19.61 -17.17
N ALA A 133 -9.64 -19.20 -17.80
CA ALA A 133 -8.48 -20.03 -18.05
C ALA A 133 -7.50 -20.11 -16.86
N GLN A 134 -7.71 -19.31 -15.81
CA GLN A 134 -6.75 -19.07 -14.71
C GLN A 134 -5.36 -18.62 -15.22
N ASP A 135 -5.34 -17.88 -16.34
CA ASP A 135 -4.12 -17.43 -17.01
C ASP A 135 -3.56 -16.16 -16.34
N ARG A 136 -2.69 -16.38 -15.35
CA ARG A 136 -2.00 -15.33 -14.60
C ARG A 136 -1.18 -14.41 -15.51
N ASP A 137 -0.52 -14.94 -16.54
CA ASP A 137 0.41 -14.20 -17.37
C ASP A 137 -0.33 -13.29 -18.37
N THR A 138 -1.43 -13.77 -18.96
CA THR A 138 -2.31 -12.92 -19.77
C THR A 138 -2.93 -11.81 -18.93
N LEU A 139 -3.35 -12.08 -17.68
CA LEU A 139 -3.82 -11.03 -16.77
C LEU A 139 -2.74 -9.99 -16.44
N ILE A 140 -1.50 -10.41 -16.14
CA ILE A 140 -0.37 -9.49 -15.92
C ILE A 140 -0.12 -8.60 -17.14
N ASN A 141 -0.19 -9.16 -18.35
CA ASN A 141 0.01 -8.41 -19.59
C ASN A 141 -1.11 -7.38 -19.83
N LEU A 142 -2.38 -7.75 -19.68
CA LEU A 142 -3.53 -6.83 -19.79
C LEU A 142 -3.46 -5.69 -18.77
N LEU A 143 -3.00 -5.95 -17.54
CA LEU A 143 -2.89 -4.96 -16.48
C LEU A 143 -1.65 -4.04 -16.59
N THR A 144 -0.72 -4.31 -17.52
CA THR A 144 0.58 -3.63 -17.63
C THR A 144 0.54 -2.43 -18.58
N PHE A 145 0.22 -1.26 -18.02
CA PHE A 145 0.16 0.00 -18.74
C PHE A 145 1.47 0.80 -18.60
N ALA A 146 2.50 0.44 -19.37
CA ALA A 146 3.85 1.02 -19.28
C ALA A 146 3.88 2.57 -19.26
N ARG A 147 3.00 3.25 -20.01
CA ARG A 147 2.87 4.72 -20.00
C ARG A 147 2.43 5.27 -18.64
N VAL A 148 1.54 4.56 -17.94
CA VAL A 148 1.05 4.93 -16.60
C VAL A 148 2.14 4.66 -15.58
N GLU A 149 2.83 3.53 -15.66
CA GLU A 149 3.92 3.16 -14.73
C GLU A 149 5.09 4.15 -14.81
N GLU A 150 5.49 4.57 -16.01
CA GLU A 150 6.51 5.61 -16.20
C GLU A 150 6.04 6.99 -15.72
N ALA A 151 4.74 7.31 -15.82
CA ALA A 151 4.17 8.54 -15.24
C ALA A 151 4.15 8.49 -13.70
N VAL A 152 3.88 7.32 -13.10
CA VAL A 152 3.96 7.07 -11.65
C VAL A 152 5.41 7.26 -11.17
N LYS A 153 6.39 6.57 -11.79
CA LYS A 153 7.82 6.71 -11.44
C LYS A 153 8.29 8.17 -11.47
N LYS A 154 8.01 8.90 -12.55
CA LYS A 154 8.37 10.32 -12.71
C LYS A 154 7.68 11.23 -11.68
N ARG A 155 6.43 10.91 -11.28
CA ARG A 155 5.72 11.64 -10.22
C ARG A 155 6.31 11.35 -8.84
N VAL A 156 6.60 10.09 -8.53
CA VAL A 156 7.29 9.67 -7.30
C VAL A 156 8.67 10.34 -7.18
N GLU A 157 9.44 10.38 -8.26
CA GLU A 157 10.73 11.07 -8.30
C GLU A 157 10.60 12.56 -8.00
N LYS A 158 9.66 13.25 -8.67
CA LYS A 158 9.40 14.68 -8.43
C LYS A 158 8.92 14.96 -7.00
N LYS A 159 8.08 14.10 -6.43
CA LYS A 159 7.66 14.17 -5.02
C LYS A 159 8.84 13.98 -4.07
N ALA A 160 9.72 13.00 -4.35
CA ALA A 160 10.94 12.78 -3.57
C ALA A 160 11.93 13.95 -3.67
N MET A 161 12.01 14.64 -4.82
CA MET A 161 12.73 15.91 -4.94
C MET A 161 12.14 16.99 -4.03
N THR A 162 10.82 17.18 -4.02
CA THR A 162 10.15 18.23 -3.21
C THR A 162 10.23 17.94 -1.71
N PHE A 163 9.87 16.75 -1.26
CA PHE A 163 9.86 16.40 0.17
C PHE A 163 11.26 16.13 0.74
N GLY A 164 12.23 15.80 -0.12
CA GLY A 164 13.61 15.47 0.27
C GLY A 164 14.55 16.67 0.43
N GLN A 165 14.13 17.89 0.14
CA GLN A 165 14.97 19.10 0.19
C GLN A 165 15.32 19.53 1.63
N GLU A 166 16.60 19.87 1.87
CA GLU A 166 17.02 20.61 3.07
C GLU A 166 16.69 22.10 2.92
N VAL A 167 15.57 22.54 3.48
CA VAL A 167 15.24 23.98 3.56
C VAL A 167 16.12 24.64 4.63
N LYS A 168 16.90 25.65 4.22
CA LYS A 168 17.72 26.48 5.12
C LYS A 168 17.26 27.94 5.05
N LEU A 169 17.24 28.62 6.20
CA LEU A 169 16.98 30.05 6.30
C LEU A 169 18.28 30.82 5.99
N GLY A 170 18.55 31.02 4.70
CA GLY A 170 19.70 31.74 4.17
C GLY A 170 19.86 31.42 2.69
N ASP A 171 19.85 32.44 1.82
CA ASP A 171 19.74 32.27 0.37
C ASP A 171 21.09 31.97 -0.32
N GLU A 172 21.77 30.92 0.15
CA GLU A 172 22.93 30.33 -0.53
C GLU A 172 22.53 29.08 -1.31
N GLY A 173 21.80 29.27 -2.41
CA GLY A 173 21.98 28.55 -3.68
C GLY A 173 22.01 27.01 -3.72
N ASN A 174 21.62 26.30 -2.67
CA ASN A 174 21.89 24.88 -2.43
C ASN A 174 21.01 23.92 -3.27
N LYS A 175 21.00 24.11 -4.59
CA LYS A 175 20.32 23.27 -5.58
C LYS A 175 20.95 21.87 -5.62
N GLY A 176 20.34 20.92 -4.90
CA GLY A 176 20.56 19.49 -5.12
C GLY A 176 20.92 18.65 -3.90
N LYS A 177 21.03 19.21 -2.70
CA LYS A 177 21.25 18.40 -1.50
C LYS A 177 19.95 17.82 -0.94
N TYR A 178 19.56 16.67 -1.50
CA TYR A 178 18.41 15.88 -1.05
C TYR A 178 18.81 14.92 0.08
N LYS A 179 17.92 14.71 1.08
CA LYS A 179 18.08 13.71 2.15
C LYS A 179 18.29 12.29 1.64
N VAL A 180 17.69 11.97 0.50
CA VAL A 180 17.78 10.68 -0.22
C VAL A 180 17.79 10.97 -1.72
N ASN A 181 18.49 10.16 -2.52
CA ASN A 181 18.48 10.31 -3.97
C ASN A 181 17.06 10.02 -4.51
N PRO A 182 16.38 10.99 -5.17
CA PRO A 182 15.02 10.81 -5.69
C PRO A 182 14.88 9.64 -6.67
N ALA A 183 15.90 9.37 -7.48
CA ALA A 183 15.90 8.25 -8.42
C ALA A 183 15.90 6.87 -7.70
N ILE A 184 16.44 6.78 -6.49
CA ILE A 184 16.38 5.55 -5.68
C ILE A 184 14.96 5.32 -5.14
N VAL A 185 14.26 6.39 -4.73
CA VAL A 185 12.86 6.30 -4.28
C VAL A 185 11.94 5.93 -5.46
N SER A 186 12.14 6.58 -6.61
CA SER A 186 11.47 6.26 -7.88
C SER A 186 11.65 4.80 -8.29
N ARG A 187 12.91 4.32 -8.27
CA ARG A 187 13.24 2.91 -8.56
C ARG A 187 12.61 1.96 -7.54
N LEU A 188 12.71 2.22 -6.23
CA LEU A 188 12.12 1.34 -5.21
C LEU A 188 10.60 1.21 -5.41
N TYR A 189 9.91 2.31 -5.73
CA TYR A 189 8.48 2.28 -6.02
C TYR A 189 8.17 1.52 -7.32
N GLY A 190 8.99 1.69 -8.35
CA GLY A 190 8.87 0.98 -9.64
C GLY A 190 9.16 -0.52 -9.57
N ASP A 191 10.18 -0.92 -8.81
CA ASP A 191 10.69 -2.30 -8.74
C ASP A 191 9.92 -3.17 -7.73
N TRP A 192 9.28 -2.56 -6.71
CA TRP A 192 8.63 -3.30 -5.61
C TRP A 192 7.17 -2.91 -5.39
N VAL A 193 6.84 -1.61 -5.33
CA VAL A 193 5.46 -1.17 -4.99
C VAL A 193 4.49 -1.36 -6.16
N ILE A 194 4.92 -1.12 -7.40
CA ILE A 194 4.08 -1.37 -8.58
C ILE A 194 3.84 -2.87 -8.80
N PRO A 195 4.86 -3.76 -8.82
CA PRO A 195 4.64 -5.21 -8.97
C PRO A 195 3.73 -5.80 -7.89
N LEU A 196 3.96 -5.50 -6.61
CA LEU A 196 3.09 -5.99 -5.53
C LEU A 196 1.65 -5.48 -5.63
N THR A 197 1.41 -4.29 -6.23
CA THR A 197 0.05 -3.85 -6.55
C THR A 197 -0.56 -4.73 -7.65
N LYS A 198 0.19 -4.99 -8.73
CA LYS A 198 -0.26 -5.85 -9.85
C LYS A 198 -0.54 -7.27 -9.39
N ASP A 199 0.28 -7.86 -8.53
CA ASP A 199 0.03 -9.20 -7.99
C ASP A 199 -1.33 -9.29 -7.30
N VAL A 200 -1.74 -8.26 -6.55
CA VAL A 200 -3.07 -8.21 -5.92
C VAL A 200 -4.19 -7.82 -6.90
N GLU A 201 -3.92 -7.05 -7.95
CA GLU A 201 -4.87 -6.87 -9.07
C GLU A 201 -5.17 -8.21 -9.75
N VAL A 202 -4.15 -9.03 -10.02
CA VAL A 202 -4.29 -10.35 -10.66
C VAL A 202 -4.98 -11.35 -9.74
N GLU A 203 -4.55 -11.45 -8.48
CA GLU A 203 -5.12 -12.37 -7.48
C GLU A 203 -6.62 -12.12 -7.25
N TYR A 204 -7.04 -10.85 -7.33
CA TYR A 204 -8.44 -10.45 -7.29
C TYR A 204 -9.21 -10.88 -8.54
N LEU A 205 -8.63 -10.71 -9.73
CA LEU A 205 -9.29 -11.11 -10.98
C LEU A 205 -9.45 -12.62 -11.11
N LEU A 206 -8.47 -13.42 -10.68
CA LEU A 206 -8.53 -14.89 -10.76
C LEU A 206 -9.76 -15.47 -10.04
N HIS A 207 -10.15 -14.87 -8.91
CA HIS A 207 -11.32 -15.27 -8.09
C HIS A 207 -12.59 -14.43 -8.39
N ARG A 208 -12.63 -13.69 -9.51
CA ARG A 208 -13.68 -12.69 -9.75
C ARG A 208 -14.99 -13.23 -10.35
N LEU A 209 -14.94 -14.45 -10.89
CA LEU A 209 -16.04 -15.11 -11.61
C LEU A 209 -16.61 -16.34 -10.88
N ASP A 210 -16.20 -16.56 -9.62
CA ASP A 210 -16.70 -17.60 -8.72
C ASP A 210 -18.11 -17.28 -8.17
#